data_AF-A0A2T4TPM7-F1
#
_entry.id   AF-A0A2T4TPM7-F1
#
_cell.length_a   1.000
_cell.length_b   1.000
_cell.length_c   1.000
_cell.angle_alpha   90.00
_cell.angle_beta   90.00
_cell.angle_gamma   90.00
#
_symmetry.space_group_name_H-M   'P 1'
#
loop_
_entity.id
_entity.type
_entity.pdbx_description
1 polymer ?
#
loop_
_entity_poly.entity_id
_entity_poly.type
_entity_poly.pdbx_seq_one_letter_code
_entity_poly.pdbx_strand_id
1 'polypeptide(L)'
;MKKIALSLMLMFAFTLTASSQEIYKEVRRIMQQEEAIKNDVSKSLDARKVATFKWDAIYYIIMKAAESPNFTTYQLGQQADAMIDFVNRYINRLSTEKKKSQREIIMARYKSATTHNILFHDVDKDIIYGYVDNDKFLTQFSLDTDWVNALKEVKDKNY
;
A
#
# COMPACT_ATOMS: atom_id res chain seq x y z
N MET A 1 -9.31 32.39 54.12
CA MET A 1 -9.91 32.80 52.83
C MET A 1 -8.85 32.69 51.74
N LYS A 2 -9.12 31.82 50.77
CA LYS A 2 -8.79 31.91 49.33
C LYS A 2 -7.51 32.66 48.93
N LYS A 3 -6.48 31.89 48.56
CA LYS A 3 -5.84 32.00 47.23
C LYS A 3 -5.59 30.60 46.66
N ILE A 4 -6.65 30.04 46.09
CA ILE A 4 -6.64 29.06 45.00
C ILE A 4 -5.99 29.82 43.81
N ALA A 5 -5.10 29.30 42.96
CA ALA A 5 -5.31 28.20 42.04
C ALA A 5 -4.04 27.95 41.18
N LEU A 6 -3.87 26.70 40.76
CA LEU A 6 -3.45 26.29 39.41
C LEU A 6 -2.12 26.84 38.82
N SER A 7 -1.08 26.02 38.86
CA SER A 7 -0.17 25.88 37.72
C SER A 7 -0.44 24.53 37.08
N LEU A 8 -1.21 24.56 35.98
CA LEU A 8 -1.53 23.40 35.14
C LEU A 8 -0.25 22.77 34.58
N MET A 9 -0.07 21.48 34.89
CA MET A 9 -0.05 20.41 33.89
C MET A 9 0.42 20.83 32.48
N LEU A 10 1.73 20.91 32.28
CA LEU A 10 2.34 20.81 30.96
C LEU A 10 3.40 19.73 31.00
N MET A 11 3.47 18.95 29.92
CA MET A 11 4.43 17.88 29.62
C MET A 11 3.98 16.43 29.90
N PHE A 12 2.93 15.98 29.23
CA PHE A 12 2.77 14.55 28.89
C PHE A 12 2.24 14.33 27.45
N ALA A 13 2.70 15.12 26.48
CA ALA A 13 2.36 14.91 25.06
C ALA A 13 3.49 14.28 24.22
N PHE A 14 4.60 13.84 24.83
CA PHE A 14 5.81 13.42 24.09
C PHE A 14 5.93 11.92 23.77
N THR A 15 4.98 11.07 24.17
CA THR A 15 5.11 9.61 23.95
C THR A 15 4.46 9.09 22.67
N LEU A 16 3.58 9.87 22.01
CA LEU A 16 2.90 9.43 20.78
C LEU A 16 3.62 9.87 19.48
N THR A 17 4.47 10.89 19.53
CA THR A 17 5.15 11.43 18.34
C THR A 17 6.30 10.54 17.86
N ALA A 18 6.99 9.85 18.77
CA ALA A 18 8.10 8.95 18.44
C ALA A 18 7.64 7.80 17.51
N SER A 19 6.52 7.13 17.85
CA SER A 19 6.00 5.99 17.06
C SER A 19 5.47 6.42 15.69
N SER A 20 4.75 7.55 15.58
CA SER A 20 4.23 8.05 14.30
C SER A 20 5.36 8.42 13.33
N GLN A 21 6.38 9.15 13.81
CA GLN A 21 7.51 9.53 12.97
C GLN A 21 8.33 8.33 12.48
N GLU A 22 8.49 7.31 13.32
CA GLU A 22 9.17 6.05 12.96
C GLU A 22 8.39 5.28 11.90
N ILE A 23 7.07 5.13 12.05
CA ILE A 23 6.22 4.48 11.04
C ILE A 23 6.33 5.21 9.70
N TYR A 24 6.23 6.55 9.71
CA TYR A 24 6.36 7.31 8.47
C TYR A 24 7.74 7.14 7.82
N LYS A 25 8.83 7.15 8.61
CA LYS A 25 10.18 6.88 8.11
C LYS A 25 10.27 5.50 7.48
N GLU A 26 9.66 4.49 8.09
CA GLU A 26 9.66 3.13 7.56
C GLU A 26 8.92 3.03 6.22
N VAL A 27 7.74 3.64 6.10
CA VAL A 27 6.99 3.70 4.84
C VAL A 27 7.83 4.37 3.74
N ARG A 28 8.52 5.48 4.06
CA ARG A 28 9.44 6.15 3.13
C ARG A 28 10.64 5.29 2.77
N ARG A 29 11.18 4.52 3.73
CA ARG A 29 12.28 3.59 3.50
C ARG A 29 11.87 2.50 2.50
N ILE A 30 10.69 1.91 2.67
CA ILE A 30 10.14 0.91 1.73
C ILE A 30 9.99 1.53 0.33
N MET A 31 9.40 2.72 0.23
CA MET A 31 9.27 3.44 -1.04
C MET A 31 10.62 3.65 -1.73
N GLN A 32 11.64 4.09 -0.98
CA GLN A 32 13.01 4.27 -1.51
C GLN A 32 13.65 2.96 -1.99
N GLN A 33 13.35 1.83 -1.33
CA GLN A 33 13.85 0.53 -1.79
C GLN A 33 13.25 0.15 -3.15
N GLU A 34 11.95 0.35 -3.33
CA GLU A 34 11.29 0.09 -4.61
C GLU A 34 11.75 1.09 -5.69
N GLU A 35 12.09 2.33 -5.32
CA GLU A 35 12.71 3.31 -6.21
C GLU A 35 14.09 2.86 -6.71
N ALA A 36 14.92 2.32 -5.81
CA ALA A 36 16.21 1.77 -6.19
C ALA A 36 16.05 0.61 -7.17
N ILE A 37 15.08 -0.29 -6.93
CA ILE A 37 14.83 -1.45 -7.81
C ILE A 37 14.31 -1.02 -9.18
N LYS A 38 13.34 -0.10 -9.27
CA LYS A 38 12.79 0.31 -10.58
C LYS A 38 13.83 0.97 -11.49
N ASN A 39 14.83 1.63 -10.89
CA ASN A 39 15.91 2.31 -11.60
C ASN A 39 17.16 1.43 -11.83
N ASP A 40 17.24 0.25 -11.22
CA ASP A 40 18.37 -0.66 -11.37
C ASP A 40 18.29 -1.45 -12.69
N VAL A 41 19.10 -1.04 -13.66
CA VAL A 41 19.18 -1.67 -15.00
C VAL A 41 19.75 -3.09 -14.98
N SER A 42 20.34 -3.54 -13.87
CA SER A 42 20.76 -4.94 -13.71
C SER A 42 19.60 -5.89 -13.40
N LYS A 43 18.44 -5.35 -12.99
CA LYS A 43 17.23 -6.14 -12.74
C LYS A 43 16.44 -6.38 -14.02
N SER A 44 15.69 -7.48 -14.04
CA SER A 44 14.79 -7.78 -15.16
C SER A 44 13.73 -6.68 -15.33
N LEU A 45 13.25 -6.51 -16.56
CA LEU A 45 12.18 -5.53 -16.85
C LEU A 45 10.94 -5.79 -15.99
N ASP A 46 10.57 -7.05 -15.78
CA ASP A 46 9.41 -7.41 -14.96
C ASP A 46 9.61 -7.03 -13.49
N ALA A 47 10.80 -7.28 -12.92
CA ALA A 47 11.11 -6.87 -11.56
C ALA A 47 11.03 -5.34 -11.40
N ARG A 48 11.54 -4.60 -12.38
CA ARG A 48 11.49 -3.12 -12.41
C ARG A 48 10.06 -2.61 -12.55
N LYS A 49 9.20 -3.26 -13.34
CA LYS A 49 7.78 -2.93 -13.48
C LYS A 49 7.00 -3.19 -12.19
N VAL A 50 7.24 -4.30 -11.51
CA VAL A 50 6.64 -4.59 -10.20
C VAL A 50 7.06 -3.54 -9.17
N ALA A 51 8.35 -3.18 -9.13
CA ALA A 51 8.84 -2.14 -8.23
C ALA A 51 8.26 -0.75 -8.58
N THR A 52 8.06 -0.47 -9.87
CA THR A 52 7.36 0.75 -10.33
C THR A 52 5.96 0.82 -9.75
N PHE A 53 5.17 -0.25 -9.90
CA PHE A 53 3.83 -0.31 -9.34
C PHE A 53 3.82 -0.10 -7.81
N LYS A 54 4.70 -0.79 -7.07
CA LYS A 54 4.76 -0.67 -5.61
C LYS A 54 5.12 0.76 -5.17
N TRP A 55 6.07 1.39 -5.85
CA TRP A 55 6.44 2.79 -5.59
C TRP A 55 5.24 3.70 -5.80
N ASP A 56 4.56 3.56 -6.94
CA ASP A 56 3.40 4.38 -7.31
C ASP A 56 2.23 4.16 -6.33
N ALA A 57 1.99 2.92 -5.89
CA ALA A 57 1.00 2.60 -4.87
C ALA A 57 1.32 3.25 -3.51
N ILE A 58 2.57 3.18 -3.04
CA ILE A 58 2.96 3.85 -1.78
C ILE A 58 2.83 5.37 -1.91
N TYR A 59 3.29 5.93 -3.03
CA TYR A 59 3.16 7.36 -3.30
C TYR A 59 1.70 7.81 -3.26
N TYR A 60 0.82 7.06 -3.93
CA TYR A 60 -0.62 7.31 -3.92
C TYR A 60 -1.20 7.28 -2.50
N ILE A 61 -0.92 6.24 -1.69
CA ILE A 61 -1.45 6.16 -0.32
C ILE A 61 -0.93 7.33 0.54
N ILE A 62 0.35 7.71 0.40
CA ILE A 62 0.92 8.87 1.13
C ILE A 62 0.16 10.16 0.76
N MET A 63 -0.06 10.40 -0.53
CA MET A 63 -0.76 11.60 -1.01
C MET A 63 -2.19 11.65 -0.48
N LYS A 64 -2.98 10.58 -0.68
CA LYS A 64 -4.37 10.53 -0.24
C LYS A 64 -4.52 10.53 1.28
N ALA A 65 -3.59 9.92 2.01
CA ALA A 65 -3.55 10.00 3.47
C ALA A 65 -3.36 11.44 3.96
N ALA A 66 -2.50 12.22 3.31
CA ALA A 66 -2.28 13.61 3.67
C ALA A 66 -3.52 14.50 3.41
N GLU A 67 -4.33 14.13 2.42
CA GLU A 67 -5.62 14.78 2.09
C GLU A 67 -6.77 14.34 3.01
N SER A 68 -6.59 13.26 3.78
CA SER A 68 -7.64 12.61 4.57
C SER A 68 -7.51 12.97 6.06
N PRO A 69 -8.38 13.83 6.62
CA PRO A 69 -8.20 14.38 7.98
C PRO A 69 -8.16 13.35 9.10
N ASN A 70 -8.80 12.19 8.89
CA ASN A 70 -8.92 11.12 9.89
C ASN A 70 -7.97 9.95 9.63
N PHE A 71 -7.12 10.04 8.61
CA PHE A 71 -6.21 8.96 8.26
C PHE A 71 -4.92 9.07 9.07
N THR A 72 -4.68 8.10 9.94
CA THR A 72 -3.55 8.12 10.86
C THR A 72 -2.28 7.57 10.21
N THR A 73 -1.12 7.99 10.71
CA THR A 73 0.16 7.41 10.31
C THR A 73 0.24 5.91 10.59
N TYR A 74 -0.46 5.42 11.62
CA TYR A 74 -0.56 4.00 11.90
C TYR A 74 -1.27 3.25 10.77
N GLN A 75 -2.41 3.78 10.29
CA GLN A 75 -3.11 3.23 9.12
C GLN A 75 -2.25 3.30 7.86
N LEU A 76 -1.46 4.36 7.67
CA LEU A 76 -0.50 4.44 6.56
C LEU A 76 0.50 3.29 6.60
N GLY A 77 1.07 3.01 7.78
CA GLY A 77 1.98 1.88 7.98
C GLY A 77 1.31 0.54 7.65
N GLN A 78 0.09 0.31 8.15
CA GLN A 78 -0.66 -0.92 7.88
C GLN A 78 -0.95 -1.11 6.39
N GLN A 79 -1.35 -0.04 5.69
CA GLN A 79 -1.65 -0.09 4.26
C GLN A 79 -0.39 -0.35 3.42
N ALA A 80 0.72 0.31 3.75
CA ALA A 80 1.99 0.09 3.04
C ALA A 80 2.52 -1.35 3.23
N ASP A 81 2.51 -1.87 4.46
CA ASP A 81 2.94 -3.25 4.75
C ASP A 81 2.04 -4.27 4.05
N ALA A 82 0.72 -4.09 4.15
CA ALA A 82 -0.25 -4.97 3.50
C ALA A 82 -0.12 -4.94 1.97
N MET A 83 0.16 -3.78 1.36
CA MET A 83 0.40 -3.66 -0.08
C MET A 83 1.62 -4.45 -0.51
N ILE A 84 2.75 -4.32 0.21
CA ILE A 84 3.97 -5.09 -0.09
C ILE A 84 3.70 -6.59 0.02
N ASP A 85 3.03 -7.03 1.08
CA ASP A 85 2.70 -8.44 1.28
C ASP A 85 1.75 -8.97 0.19
N PHE A 86 0.73 -8.19 -0.18
CA PHE A 86 -0.20 -8.52 -1.26
C PHE A 86 0.52 -8.74 -2.59
N VAL A 87 1.35 -7.78 -3.01
CA VAL A 87 2.08 -7.85 -4.29
C VAL A 87 3.10 -8.98 -4.26
N ASN A 88 3.86 -9.14 -3.18
CA ASN A 88 4.86 -10.22 -3.09
C ASN A 88 4.20 -11.61 -3.16
N ARG A 89 3.07 -11.80 -2.48
CA ARG A 89 2.29 -13.04 -2.57
C ARG A 89 1.82 -13.28 -4.00
N TYR A 90 1.24 -12.27 -4.65
CA TYR A 90 0.80 -12.38 -6.03
C TYR A 90 1.91 -12.87 -6.97
N ILE A 91 3.07 -12.21 -6.92
CA ILE A 91 4.22 -12.55 -7.76
C ILE A 91 4.74 -13.95 -7.46
N ASN A 92 4.84 -14.33 -6.18
CA ASN A 92 5.28 -15.67 -5.79
C ASN A 92 4.31 -16.77 -6.25
N ARG A 93 3.00 -16.51 -6.20
CA ARG A 93 2.00 -17.45 -6.71
C ARG A 93 2.10 -17.62 -8.21
N LEU A 94 2.28 -16.51 -8.94
CA LEU A 94 2.45 -16.57 -10.38
C LEU A 94 3.77 -17.19 -10.81
N SER A 95 4.84 -17.08 -10.03
CA SER A 95 6.11 -17.73 -10.37
C SER A 95 6.07 -19.25 -10.17
N THR A 96 5.23 -19.73 -9.25
CA THR A 96 5.13 -21.16 -8.89
C THR A 96 4.04 -21.90 -9.66
N GLU A 97 2.98 -21.21 -10.11
CA GLU A 97 1.90 -21.80 -10.90
C GLU A 97 2.28 -21.96 -12.39
N LYS A 98 2.28 -23.21 -12.85
CA LYS A 98 2.66 -23.61 -14.22
C LYS A 98 1.46 -23.67 -15.16
N LYS A 99 0.27 -23.97 -14.65
CA LYS A 99 -0.94 -24.15 -15.46
C LYS A 99 -1.52 -22.79 -15.85
N LYS A 100 -1.52 -22.49 -17.16
CA LYS A 100 -2.00 -21.22 -17.71
C LYS A 100 -3.37 -20.80 -17.17
N SER A 101 -4.35 -21.71 -17.16
CA SER A 101 -5.70 -21.41 -16.68
C SER A 101 -5.72 -21.01 -15.19
N GLN A 102 -4.86 -21.59 -14.37
CA GLN A 102 -4.78 -21.25 -12.94
C GLN A 102 -4.10 -19.90 -12.75
N ARG A 103 -3.09 -19.58 -13.57
CA ARG A 103 -2.47 -18.24 -13.58
C ARG A 103 -3.50 -17.17 -13.91
N GLU A 104 -4.31 -17.37 -14.95
CA GLU A 104 -5.38 -16.44 -15.35
C GLU A 104 -6.39 -16.23 -14.21
N ILE A 105 -6.77 -17.31 -13.51
CA ILE A 105 -7.63 -17.24 -12.32
C ILE A 105 -6.97 -16.44 -11.19
N ILE A 106 -5.68 -16.66 -10.91
CA ILE A 106 -4.93 -15.91 -9.89
C ILE A 106 -4.90 -14.42 -10.25
N MET A 107 -4.58 -14.08 -11.51
CA MET A 107 -4.57 -12.70 -12.01
C MET A 107 -5.93 -12.03 -11.83
N ALA A 108 -7.01 -12.67 -12.27
CA ALA A 108 -8.37 -12.14 -12.16
C ALA A 108 -8.80 -11.93 -10.70
N ARG A 109 -8.47 -12.86 -9.81
CA ARG A 109 -8.81 -12.76 -8.37
C ARG A 109 -8.09 -11.61 -7.69
N TYR A 110 -6.78 -11.49 -7.90
CA TYR A 110 -6.00 -10.40 -7.32
C TYR A 110 -6.44 -9.04 -7.87
N LYS A 111 -6.68 -8.93 -9.19
CA LYS A 111 -7.27 -7.73 -9.82
C LYS A 111 -8.60 -7.37 -9.16
N SER A 112 -9.52 -8.33 -9.06
CA SER A 112 -10.84 -8.15 -8.44
C SER A 112 -10.76 -7.71 -6.97
N ALA A 113 -9.82 -8.24 -6.19
CA ALA A 113 -9.65 -7.83 -4.79
C ALA A 113 -9.27 -6.34 -4.70
N THR A 114 -8.42 -5.84 -5.60
CA THR A 114 -8.03 -4.43 -5.61
C THR A 114 -9.12 -3.49 -6.11
N THR A 115 -10.01 -3.94 -7.01
CA THR A 115 -11.05 -3.07 -7.58
C THR A 115 -12.29 -2.92 -6.69
N HIS A 116 -12.54 -3.87 -5.78
CA HIS A 116 -13.73 -3.85 -4.91
C HIS A 116 -13.45 -3.48 -3.45
N ASN A 117 -12.20 -3.59 -2.99
CA ASN A 117 -11.79 -3.08 -1.67
C ASN A 117 -11.21 -1.67 -1.84
N ILE A 118 -12.07 -0.65 -1.82
CA ILE A 118 -11.73 0.75 -2.09
C ILE A 118 -11.39 1.47 -0.78
N LEU A 119 -10.31 2.26 -0.73
CA LEU A 119 -9.85 2.91 0.51
C LEU A 119 -10.30 4.38 0.62
N PHE A 120 -10.00 5.19 -0.40
CA PHE A 120 -10.21 6.64 -0.39
C PHE A 120 -11.44 7.08 -1.19
N HIS A 121 -12.02 6.18 -2.00
CA HIS A 121 -13.13 6.47 -2.90
C HIS A 121 -12.80 7.62 -3.87
N ASP A 122 -11.59 7.59 -4.42
CA ASP A 122 -11.15 8.59 -5.38
C ASP A 122 -11.96 8.48 -6.69
N VAL A 123 -12.39 9.63 -7.18
CA VAL A 123 -13.23 9.77 -8.37
C VAL A 123 -12.42 9.84 -9.66
N ASP A 124 -11.12 10.12 -9.57
CA ASP A 124 -10.23 10.20 -10.72
C ASP A 124 -9.85 8.79 -11.22
N LYS A 125 -10.70 8.25 -12.09
CA LYS A 125 -10.51 6.92 -12.69
C LYS A 125 -9.26 6.81 -13.56
N ASP A 126 -8.81 7.90 -14.15
CA ASP A 126 -7.60 7.89 -14.99
C ASP A 126 -6.37 7.60 -14.13
N ILE A 127 -6.34 8.14 -12.90
CA ILE A 127 -5.29 7.83 -11.92
C ILE A 127 -5.50 6.42 -11.36
N ILE A 128 -6.67 6.14 -10.76
CA ILE A 128 -6.79 4.93 -9.93
C ILE A 128 -6.80 3.64 -10.75
N TYR A 129 -7.22 3.69 -12.02
CA TYR A 129 -7.23 2.54 -12.94
C TYR A 129 -6.09 2.56 -13.97
N GLY A 130 -5.10 3.46 -13.84
CA GLY A 130 -3.97 3.55 -14.77
C GLY A 130 -3.17 2.25 -14.96
N TYR A 131 -3.23 1.34 -13.97
CA TYR A 131 -2.65 -0.02 -14.04
C TYR A 131 -3.66 -1.11 -14.38
N VAL A 132 -4.93 -0.94 -13.99
CA VAL A 132 -5.99 -1.96 -14.10
C VAL A 132 -6.19 -2.40 -15.54
N ASP A 133 -6.18 -1.46 -16.48
CA ASP A 133 -6.42 -1.73 -17.91
C ASP A 133 -5.13 -1.75 -18.74
N ASN A 134 -3.98 -1.91 -18.07
CA ASN A 134 -2.67 -1.89 -18.72
C ASN A 134 -2.08 -3.31 -18.80
N ASP A 135 -2.20 -3.94 -19.96
CA ASP A 135 -1.68 -5.29 -20.22
C ASP A 135 -0.14 -5.38 -20.21
N LYS A 136 0.55 -4.25 -20.23
CA LYS A 136 2.01 -4.19 -20.14
C LYS A 136 2.53 -4.41 -18.72
N PHE A 137 1.65 -4.39 -17.72
CA PHE A 137 2.00 -4.63 -16.32
C PHE A 137 1.36 -5.91 -15.82
N LEU A 138 2.13 -6.72 -15.08
CA LEU A 138 1.60 -7.90 -14.41
C LEU A 138 0.71 -7.52 -13.21
N THR A 139 1.01 -6.38 -12.58
CA THR A 139 0.29 -5.81 -11.44
C THR A 139 -0.85 -4.92 -11.92
N GLN A 140 -1.88 -5.53 -12.52
CA GLN A 140 -3.08 -4.84 -13.00
C GLN A 140 -4.04 -4.51 -11.86
N PHE A 141 -3.59 -3.64 -10.95
CA PHE A 141 -4.25 -3.37 -9.68
C PHE A 141 -4.69 -1.91 -9.58
N SER A 142 -5.78 -1.68 -8.85
CA SER A 142 -6.22 -0.32 -8.51
C SER A 142 -5.21 0.34 -7.56
N LEU A 143 -4.89 1.62 -7.77
CA LEU A 143 -4.12 2.39 -6.78
C LEU A 143 -4.98 2.70 -5.54
N ASP A 144 -6.27 2.96 -5.74
CA ASP A 144 -7.24 3.15 -4.66
C ASP A 144 -7.73 1.81 -4.12
N THR A 145 -6.86 1.18 -3.34
CA THR A 145 -7.10 -0.12 -2.74
C THR A 145 -6.94 -0.04 -1.22
N ASP A 146 -7.89 -0.61 -0.49
CA ASP A 146 -7.71 -0.97 0.91
C ASP A 146 -6.90 -2.27 0.95
N TRP A 147 -5.59 -2.13 1.03
CA TRP A 147 -4.63 -3.22 0.97
C TRP A 147 -4.77 -4.19 2.13
N VAL A 148 -5.19 -3.72 3.31
CA VAL A 148 -5.44 -4.59 4.46
C VAL A 148 -6.59 -5.54 4.15
N ASN A 149 -7.71 -5.00 3.65
CA ASN A 149 -8.87 -5.83 3.30
C ASN A 149 -8.65 -6.68 2.05
N ALA A 150 -8.00 -6.14 1.01
CA ALA A 150 -7.63 -6.90 -0.18
C ALA A 150 -6.68 -8.07 0.15
N LEU A 151 -5.70 -7.86 1.02
CA LEU A 151 -4.79 -8.91 1.51
C LEU A 151 -5.53 -9.97 2.32
N LYS A 152 -6.42 -9.55 3.21
CA LYS A 152 -7.28 -10.47 3.96
C LYS A 152 -8.12 -11.32 3.01
N GLU A 153 -8.73 -10.72 1.99
CA GLU A 153 -9.55 -11.43 1.01
C GLU A 153 -8.76 -12.54 0.29
N VAL A 154 -7.56 -12.23 -0.22
CA VAL A 154 -6.76 -13.23 -0.95
C VAL A 154 -6.14 -14.29 -0.04
N LYS A 155 -5.97 -14.00 1.26
CA LYS A 155 -5.54 -14.98 2.28
C LYS A 155 -6.68 -15.90 2.69
N ASP A 156 -7.84 -15.35 3.05
CA ASP A 156 -8.98 -16.10 3.60
C ASP A 156 -9.55 -17.08 2.58
N LYS A 157 -9.57 -16.69 1.30
CA LYS A 157 -10.03 -17.55 0.22
C LYS A 157 -8.99 -18.59 -0.23
N ASN A 158 -7.83 -18.63 0.44
CA ASN A 158 -6.78 -19.64 0.32
C ASN A 158 -6.48 -19.99 -1.14
N TYR A 159 -6.40 -18.95 -1.97
CA TYR A 159 -6.41 -19.13 -3.41
C TYR A 159 -5.25 -19.94 -3.91
#